data_AF-A0A1C5MQ16-F1
#
_entry.id   AF-A0A1C5MQ16-F1
#
_cell.length_a   1.000
_cell.length_b   1.000
_cell.length_c   1.000
_cell.angle_alpha   90.00
_cell.angle_beta   90.00
_cell.angle_gamma   90.00
#
_symmetry.space_group_name_H-M   'P 1'
#
loop_
_entity.id
_entity.type
_entity.pdbx_description
1 polymer ?
#
loop_
_entity_poly.entity_id
_entity_poly.type
_entity_poly.pdbx_seq_one_letter_code
_entity_poly.pdbx_strand_id
1 'polypeptide(L)' 'MEKINKRISPIQDEYIEKYLAEKELNLTATLNAEAAYKDADFVVIAAPTNYDSKKNFFDTSAVEAVIKGLMK' A
#
# COMPACT_ATOMS: atom_id res chain seq x y z
N MET A 1 -8.54 -0.71 -4.74
CA MET A 1 -8.65 -2.15 -4.40
C MET A 1 -9.22 -2.97 -5.55
N GLU A 2 -10.41 -2.64 -6.05
CA GLU A 2 -11.10 -3.44 -7.07
C GLU A 2 -10.26 -3.74 -8.34
N LYS A 3 -9.53 -2.74 -8.86
CA LYS A 3 -8.63 -2.95 -10.01
C LYS A 3 -7.59 -4.05 -9.75
N ILE A 4 -6.91 -4.00 -8.61
CA ILE A 4 -5.87 -4.98 -8.24
C ILE A 4 -6.48 -6.38 -8.11
N ASN A 5 -7.65 -6.51 -7.46
CA ASN A 5 -8.35 -7.80 -7.34
C ASN A 5 -8.85 -8.34 -8.69
N LYS A 6 -9.09 -7.46 -9.66
CA LYS A 6 -9.39 -7.79 -11.06
C LYS A 6 -8.14 -7.96 -11.93
N ARG A 7 -6.94 -7.96 -11.33
CA ARG A 7 -5.65 -8.06 -12.04
C ARG A 7 -5.43 -6.94 -13.07
N ILE A 8 -5.92 -5.74 -12.77
CA ILE A 8 -5.76 -4.52 -13.57
C ILE A 8 -4.86 -3.55 -12.78
N SER A 9 -3.79 -3.06 -13.41
CA SER A 9 -2.89 -2.10 -12.77
C SER A 9 -3.61 -0.76 -12.51
N PRO A 10 -3.45 -0.16 -11.31
CA PRO A 10 -3.96 1.18 -11.04
C PRO A 10 -3.09 2.29 -11.62
N ILE A 11 -1.86 1.99 -12.03
CA ILE A 11 -0.87 2.93 -12.58
C ILE A 11 -0.31 2.40 -13.91
N GLN A 12 0.21 3.30 -14.74
CA GLN A 12 0.86 2.92 -15.99
C GLN A 12 2.27 2.42 -15.70
N ASP A 13 2.46 1.11 -15.76
CA ASP A 13 3.75 0.44 -15.58
C ASP A 13 3.70 -0.91 -16.31
N GLU A 14 4.57 -1.06 -17.32
CA GLU A 14 4.60 -2.23 -18.21
C GLU A 14 4.79 -3.54 -17.43
N TYR A 15 5.66 -3.55 -16.43
CA TYR A 15 5.98 -4.76 -15.69
C TYR A 15 4.86 -5.12 -14.70
N ILE A 16 4.26 -4.14 -14.02
CA ILE A 16 3.13 -4.39 -13.12
C ILE A 16 1.94 -4.92 -13.92
N GLU A 17 1.61 -4.29 -15.04
CA GLU A 17 0.52 -4.73 -15.92
C GLU A 17 0.75 -6.17 -16.40
N LYS A 18 1.96 -6.47 -16.89
CA LYS A 18 2.33 -7.81 -17.35
C LYS A 18 2.23 -8.85 -16.23
N TYR A 19 2.75 -8.55 -15.03
CA TYR A 19 2.74 -9.49 -13.92
C TYR A 19 1.33 -9.76 -13.40
N LEU A 20 0.49 -8.72 -13.28
CA LEU A 20 -0.90 -8.88 -12.89
C LEU A 20 -1.67 -9.74 -13.89
N ALA A 21 -1.45 -9.55 -15.19
CA ALA A 21 -2.18 -10.28 -16.24
C ALA A 21 -1.69 -11.74 -16.41
N GLU A 22 -0.38 -11.97 -16.37
CA GLU A 22 0.21 -13.24 -16.82
C GLU A 22 0.64 -14.18 -15.69
N LYS A 23 0.87 -13.67 -14.47
CA LYS A 23 1.43 -14.49 -13.38
C LYS A 23 0.35 -14.95 -12.40
N GLU A 24 0.61 -16.10 -11.80
CA GLU A 24 -0.14 -16.55 -10.64
C GLU A 24 0.44 -15.87 -9.39
N LEU A 25 -0.27 -14.85 -8.91
CA LEU A 25 0.12 -14.06 -7.75
C LEU A 25 -0.78 -14.40 -6.57
N ASN A 26 -0.18 -14.65 -5.41
CA ASN A 26 -0.90 -14.63 -4.14
C ASN A 26 -1.04 -13.17 -3.67
N LEU A 27 -1.95 -12.43 -4.31
CA LEU A 27 -2.14 -11.00 -4.10
C LEU A 27 -3.62 -10.69 -3.92
N THR A 28 -3.97 -10.07 -2.81
CA THR A 28 -5.32 -9.57 -2.53
C THR A 28 -5.25 -8.14 -1.98
N ALA A 29 -6.08 -7.27 -2.52
CA ALA A 29 -6.22 -5.89 -2.08
C ALA A 29 -7.48 -5.72 -1.22
N THR A 30 -7.35 -5.08 -0.06
CA THR A 30 -8.43 -4.92 0.92
C THR A 30 -8.43 -3.53 1.54
N LEU A 31 -9.60 -3.06 1.97
CA LEU A 31 -9.75 -1.88 2.85
C LEU A 31 -9.89 -2.27 4.33
N ASN A 32 -10.06 -3.56 4.62
CA ASN A 32 -10.09 -4.07 5.99
C ASN A 32 -8.65 -4.19 6.51
N ALA A 33 -8.19 -3.13 7.17
CA ALA A 33 -6.85 -3.04 7.73
C ALA A 33 -6.60 -4.10 8.82
N GLU A 34 -7.57 -4.32 9.71
CA GLU A 34 -7.46 -5.30 10.80
C GLU A 34 -7.21 -6.71 10.26
N ALA A 35 -7.99 -7.14 9.26
CA ALA A 35 -7.79 -8.43 8.61
C ALA A 35 -6.46 -8.54 7.87
N ALA A 36 -5.94 -7.43 7.34
CA ALA A 36 -4.64 -7.41 6.66
C ALA A 36 -3.45 -7.46 7.63
N TYR A 37 -3.61 -6.94 8.85
CA TYR A 37 -2.51 -6.80 9.81
C TYR A 37 -2.38 -7.99 10.76
N LYS A 38 -3.52 -8.61 11.13
CA LYS A 38 -3.60 -9.60 12.21
C LYS A 38 -2.60 -10.76 12.10
N ASP A 39 -2.42 -11.28 10.89
CA ASP A 39 -1.63 -12.49 10.63
C ASP A 39 -0.33 -12.19 9.86
N ALA A 40 0.08 -10.91 9.79
CA ALA A 40 1.25 -10.52 9.01
C ALA A 40 2.55 -10.69 9.81
N ASP A 41 3.50 -11.47 9.29
CA ASP A 41 4.87 -11.57 9.85
C ASP A 41 5.66 -10.27 9.65
N PHE A 42 5.43 -9.58 8.53
CA PHE A 42 6.07 -8.33 8.17
C PHE A 42 5.07 -7.37 7.53
N VAL A 43 5.20 -6.09 7.83
CA VAL A 43 4.39 -5.03 7.23
C VAL A 43 5.30 -4.03 6.50
N VAL A 44 5.07 -3.87 5.20
CA VAL A 44 5.75 -2.85 4.38
C VAL A 44 4.84 -1.63 4.25
N ILE A 45 5.25 -0.50 4.82
CA ILE A 45 4.48 0.75 4.76
C ILE A 45 5.00 1.61 3.59
N ALA A 46 4.25 1.66 2.51
CA ALA A 46 4.50 2.50 1.33
C ALA A 46 3.52 3.70 1.27
N ALA A 47 3.19 4.28 2.42
CA ALA A 47 2.33 5.46 2.51
C ALA A 47 3.08 6.71 2.02
N PRO A 48 2.40 7.70 1.43
CA PRO A 48 3.05 8.90 0.94
C PRO A 48 3.65 9.72 2.09
N THR A 49 4.80 10.33 1.82
CA THR A 49 5.38 11.41 2.63
C THR A 49 5.53 12.64 1.74
N ASN A 50 5.19 13.81 2.26
CA ASN A 50 5.35 15.05 1.51
C ASN A 50 6.33 15.98 2.20
N TYR A 51 7.22 16.63 1.44
CA TYR A 51 8.18 17.58 1.98
C TYR A 51 7.65 19.01 1.85
N ASP A 52 7.50 19.72 2.97
CA ASP A 52 7.20 21.15 3.00
C ASP A 52 8.51 21.93 3.09
N SER A 53 8.95 22.48 1.96
CA SER A 53 10.18 23.26 1.85
C SER A 53 10.13 24.61 2.57
N LYS A 54 8.93 25.16 2.83
CA LYS A 54 8.78 26.42 3.58
C LYS A 54 8.97 26.21 5.07
N LYS A 55 8.55 25.04 5.57
CA LYS A 55 8.69 24.64 6.98
C LYS A 55 9.93 23.81 7.25
N ASN A 56 10.65 23.38 6.21
CA ASN A 56 11.79 22.48 6.28
C ASN A 56 11.44 21.18 7.03
N PHE A 57 10.31 20.56 6.66
CA PHE A 57 9.69 19.47 7.41
C PHE A 57 9.06 18.43 6.48
N PHE A 58 9.18 17.14 6.82
CA PHE A 58 8.45 16.06 6.16
C PHE A 58 7.14 15.79 6.89
N ASP A 59 6.03 15.94 6.18
CA ASP A 59 4.75 15.40 6.62
C ASP A 59 4.78 13.88 6.48
N THR A 60 4.87 13.22 7.65
CA THR A 60 4.87 11.76 7.80
C THR A 60 3.55 11.26 8.42
N SER A 61 2.53 12.12 8.51
CA SER A 61 1.26 11.80 9.18
C SER A 61 0.58 10.54 8.64
N ALA A 62 0.67 10.28 7.33
CA ALA A 62 0.13 9.08 6.70
C ALA A 62 0.84 7.80 7.17
N VAL A 63 2.16 7.85 7.33
CA VAL A 63 2.95 6.73 7.86
C VAL A 63 2.60 6.49 9.33
N GLU A 64 2.55 7.55 10.13
CA GLU A 64 2.18 7.46 11.55
C GLU A 64 0.78 6.89 11.77
N ALA A 65 -0.19 7.26 10.91
CA ALA A 65 -1.55 6.76 10.99
C ALA A 65 -1.60 5.24 10.79
N VAL A 66 -0.81 4.70 9.86
CA VAL A 66 -0.70 3.24 9.64
C VAL A 66 -0.05 2.57 10.85
N ILE A 67 1.05 3.11 11.38
CA ILE A 67 1.72 2.57 12.57
C ILE A 67 0.77 2.52 13.77
N LYS A 68 0.01 3.60 14.01
CA LYS A 68 -0.99 3.64 15.09
C LYS A 68 -2.11 2.62 14.87
N GLY A 69 -2.45 2.31 13.62
CA GLY A 69 -3.41 1.26 13.28
C GLY A 69 -2.89 -0.15 13.57
N LEU A 70 -1.58 -0.39 13.40
CA LEU A 70 -0.93 -1.68 13.70
C LEU A 70 -0.79 -1.97 15.19
N MET A 71 -0.66 -0.93 16.02
CA MET A 71 -0.44 -1.07 17.47
C MET A 71 -1.74 -1.22 18.28
N LYS A 72 -2.90 -1.32 17.64
CA LYS A 72 -4.21 -1.53 18.28
C LYS A 72 -4.61 -2.98 18.26
#